data_AF-A0A8T3ZQY7-F1
#
_entry.id   AF-A0A8T3ZQY7-F1
#
_cell.length_a   1.000
_cell.length_b   1.000
_cell.length_c   1.000
_cell.angle_alpha   90.00
_cell.angle_beta   90.00
_cell.angle_gamma   90.00
#
_symmetry.space_group_name_H-M   'P 1'
#
loop_
_entity.id
_entity.type
_entity.pdbx_description
1 polymer ?
#
loop_
_entity_poly.entity_id
_entity_poly.type
_entity_poly.pdbx_seq_one_letter_code
_entity_poly.pdbx_strand_id
1 'polypeptide(L)'
;MKLEEFKRTHEGKQARYVSDLADVEGNKQFLINITGPDNLIKKVFAESNFDIKIDQKGTKEDFKKEQSTFWESNSKKFSKSQKPEEDFWDIFKKKSIPKPAKDDSIIVSLEKIDGEGTFYAIAVPLLVPRGISVFFHFPVVQWTSGIVIPTSGDPDLELYSFSSLVSSSRKSSGSDRVSHSSFWPTNTHLRVYGFSTTVCSIYAQAMSFFPF
;
A
#
# COMPACT_ATOMS: atom_id res chain seq x y z
N MET A 1 3.08 -14.50 0.74
CA MET A 1 3.24 -14.85 -0.70
C MET A 1 4.39 -14.05 -1.29
N LYS A 2 5.03 -14.57 -2.33
CA LYS A 2 6.09 -13.87 -3.09
C LYS A 2 5.64 -13.57 -4.51
N LEU A 3 6.22 -12.57 -5.15
CA LEU A 3 5.87 -12.18 -6.53
C LEU A 3 6.01 -13.33 -7.54
N GLU A 4 6.97 -14.24 -7.33
CA GLU A 4 7.21 -15.42 -8.18
C GLU A 4 6.05 -16.44 -8.18
N GLU A 5 5.20 -16.40 -7.15
CA GLU A 5 4.03 -17.28 -7.01
C GLU A 5 2.84 -16.78 -7.85
N PHE A 6 2.91 -15.55 -8.38
CA PHE A 6 1.81 -14.93 -9.11
C PHE A 6 1.78 -15.38 -10.57
N LYS A 7 0.57 -15.59 -11.10
CA LYS A 7 0.36 -15.81 -12.53
C LYS A 7 0.67 -14.51 -13.29
N ARG A 8 1.69 -14.57 -14.13
CA ARG A 8 2.14 -13.44 -14.96
C ARG A 8 1.51 -13.48 -16.35
N THR A 9 0.99 -12.34 -16.78
CA THR A 9 0.51 -12.08 -18.15
C THR A 9 1.10 -10.75 -18.65
N HIS A 10 1.13 -10.56 -19.96
CA HIS A 10 1.65 -9.33 -20.58
C HIS A 10 0.62 -8.70 -21.50
N GLU A 11 0.59 -7.38 -21.47
CA GLU A 11 -0.17 -6.56 -22.42
C GLU A 11 0.73 -5.39 -22.88
N GLY A 12 1.37 -5.57 -24.04
CA GLY A 12 2.34 -4.62 -24.57
C GLY A 12 3.55 -4.44 -23.63
N LYS A 13 3.83 -3.21 -23.20
CA LYS A 13 4.92 -2.87 -22.27
C LYS A 13 4.59 -3.12 -20.79
N GLN A 14 3.34 -3.49 -20.49
CA GLN A 14 2.83 -3.65 -19.14
C GLN A 14 2.77 -5.15 -18.80
N ALA A 15 3.18 -5.48 -17.59
CA ALA A 15 2.97 -6.80 -17.01
C ALA A 15 1.82 -6.74 -16.02
N ARG A 16 1.12 -7.87 -15.92
CA ARG A 16 0.06 -8.09 -14.95
C ARG A 16 0.36 -9.37 -14.17
N TYR A 17 0.51 -9.25 -12.87
CA TYR A 17 0.73 -10.34 -11.93
C TYR A 17 -0.54 -10.53 -11.10
N VAL A 18 -1.12 -11.73 -11.15
CA VAL A 18 -2.36 -12.04 -10.44
C VAL A 18 -2.16 -13.24 -9.54
N SER A 19 -2.65 -13.16 -8.31
CA SER A 19 -2.75 -14.32 -7.41
C SER A 19 -4.13 -14.34 -6.78
N ASP A 20 -4.70 -15.54 -6.68
CA ASP A 20 -5.88 -15.78 -5.86
C ASP A 20 -5.50 -15.61 -4.38
N LEU A 21 -6.43 -15.08 -3.60
CA LEU A 21 -6.29 -14.89 -2.17
C LEU A 21 -7.41 -15.61 -1.44
N ALA A 22 -7.03 -16.41 -0.45
CA ALA A 22 -7.97 -16.98 0.50
C ALA A 22 -8.21 -15.98 1.65
N ASP A 23 -9.46 -15.88 2.10
CA ASP A 23 -9.75 -15.21 3.38
C ASP A 23 -9.32 -16.08 4.58
N VAL A 24 -9.54 -15.57 5.79
CA VAL A 24 -9.24 -16.29 7.04
C VAL A 24 -10.00 -17.60 7.20
N GLU A 25 -11.11 -17.79 6.48
CA GLU A 25 -11.90 -19.02 6.48
C GLU A 25 -11.49 -20.00 5.37
N GLY A 26 -10.58 -19.59 4.48
CA GLY A 26 -10.07 -20.38 3.36
C GLY A 26 -10.80 -20.17 2.03
N ASN A 27 -11.75 -19.24 1.97
CA ASN A 27 -12.54 -18.98 0.75
C ASN A 27 -11.73 -18.14 -0.25
N LYS A 28 -11.64 -18.61 -1.50
CA LYS A 28 -10.88 -17.95 -2.59
C LYS A 28 -11.75 -17.01 -3.42
N GLN A 29 -12.30 -15.97 -2.78
CA GLN A 29 -13.17 -14.96 -3.41
C GLN A 29 -12.45 -13.65 -3.73
N PHE A 30 -11.15 -13.60 -3.47
CA PHE A 30 -10.35 -12.40 -3.58
C PHE A 30 -9.19 -12.62 -4.52
N LEU A 31 -8.76 -11.54 -5.16
CA LEU A 31 -7.57 -11.56 -6.01
C LEU A 31 -6.71 -10.34 -5.72
N ILE A 32 -5.40 -10.56 -5.69
CA ILE A 32 -4.43 -9.47 -5.76
C ILE A 32 -3.91 -9.36 -7.18
N ASN A 33 -3.90 -8.14 -7.69
CA ASN A 33 -3.51 -7.81 -9.04
C ASN A 33 -2.48 -6.67 -9.01
N ILE A 34 -1.28 -6.94 -9.53
CA ILE A 34 -0.18 -5.97 -9.62
C ILE A 34 0.06 -5.69 -11.10
N THR A 35 -0.09 -4.43 -11.50
CA THR A 35 0.06 -3.97 -12.88
C THR A 35 1.05 -2.82 -12.98
N GLY A 36 1.81 -2.77 -14.07
CA GLY A 36 2.90 -1.82 -14.25
C GLY A 36 3.96 -2.31 -15.24
N PRO A 37 5.00 -1.52 -15.52
CA PRO A 37 6.15 -1.97 -16.29
C PRO A 37 6.84 -3.17 -15.60
N ASP A 38 7.10 -4.25 -16.33
CA ASP A 38 7.62 -5.51 -15.76
C ASP A 38 8.90 -5.35 -14.95
N ASN A 39 9.86 -4.63 -15.52
CA ASN A 39 11.16 -4.36 -14.89
C ASN A 39 10.99 -3.58 -13.58
N LEU A 40 9.99 -2.68 -13.54
CA LEU A 40 9.70 -1.86 -12.39
C LEU A 40 9.02 -2.68 -11.28
N ILE A 41 8.03 -3.52 -11.62
CA ILE A 41 7.39 -4.42 -10.66
C ILE A 41 8.43 -5.32 -10.01
N LYS A 42 9.27 -5.99 -10.80
CA LYS A 42 10.34 -6.84 -10.28
C LYS A 42 11.29 -6.05 -9.39
N LYS A 43 11.68 -4.84 -9.78
CA LYS A 43 12.57 -4.01 -8.96
C LYS A 43 11.95 -3.63 -7.61
N VAL A 44 10.66 -3.28 -7.59
CA VAL A 44 9.97 -2.82 -6.36
C VAL A 44 9.62 -3.99 -5.43
N PHE A 45 9.25 -5.13 -6.00
CA PHE A 45 8.68 -6.27 -5.27
C PHE A 45 9.54 -7.54 -5.25
N ALA A 46 10.77 -7.52 -5.79
CA ALA A 46 11.64 -8.72 -5.88
C ALA A 46 11.84 -9.42 -4.54
N GLU A 47 12.04 -8.65 -3.47
CA GLU A 47 12.32 -9.16 -2.13
C GLU A 47 11.12 -9.03 -1.18
N SER A 48 9.98 -8.59 -1.71
CA SER A 48 8.78 -8.34 -0.92
C SER A 48 8.06 -9.65 -0.60
N ASN A 49 7.80 -9.86 0.68
CA ASN A 49 6.82 -10.84 1.13
C ASN A 49 5.50 -10.11 1.34
N PHE A 50 4.47 -10.54 0.63
CA PHE A 50 3.11 -10.05 0.79
C PHE A 50 2.45 -10.79 1.94
N ASP A 51 2.17 -10.07 3.02
CA ASP A 51 1.32 -10.52 4.12
C ASP A 51 -0.03 -9.80 3.98
N ILE A 52 -1.03 -10.53 3.51
CA ILE A 52 -2.36 -10.01 3.20
C ILE A 52 -3.36 -10.82 4.01
N LYS A 53 -4.16 -10.12 4.81
CA LYS A 53 -5.23 -10.71 5.60
C LYS A 53 -6.57 -10.10 5.19
N ILE A 54 -7.55 -10.97 5.01
CA ILE A 54 -8.91 -10.60 4.65
C ILE A 54 -9.85 -11.27 5.65
N ASP A 55 -10.57 -10.47 6.41
CA ASP A 55 -11.48 -10.94 7.44
C ASP A 55 -12.87 -10.33 7.21
N GLN A 56 -13.82 -11.18 6.82
CA GLN A 56 -15.20 -10.74 6.56
C GLN A 56 -15.97 -10.46 7.86
N LYS A 57 -15.49 -10.98 9.01
CA LYS A 57 -16.10 -10.78 10.33
C LYS A 57 -15.27 -9.83 11.21
N GLY A 58 -14.19 -9.27 10.65
CA GLY A 58 -13.27 -8.40 11.37
C GLY A 58 -13.95 -7.13 11.89
N THR A 59 -13.67 -6.81 13.14
CA THR A 59 -14.16 -5.59 13.79
C THR A 59 -13.08 -4.49 13.85
N LYS A 60 -13.47 -3.30 14.32
CA LYS A 60 -12.52 -2.21 14.57
C LYS A 60 -11.51 -2.56 15.69
N GLU A 61 -11.91 -3.41 16.63
CA GLU A 61 -11.09 -3.89 17.73
C GLU A 61 -10.04 -4.89 17.23
N ASP A 62 -10.44 -5.81 16.35
CA ASP A 62 -9.52 -6.74 15.68
C ASP A 62 -8.47 -5.96 14.88
N PHE A 63 -8.90 -4.91 14.19
CA PHE A 63 -8.00 -3.97 13.53
C PHE A 63 -6.94 -3.40 14.49
N LYS A 64 -7.36 -2.79 15.61
CA LYS A 64 -6.41 -2.17 16.55
C LYS A 64 -5.39 -3.19 17.05
N LYS A 65 -5.84 -4.42 17.31
CA LYS A 65 -4.99 -5.53 17.75
C LYS A 65 -3.98 -5.90 16.67
N GLU A 66 -4.41 -6.16 15.44
CA GLU A 66 -3.51 -6.49 14.33
C GLU A 66 -2.48 -5.41 14.07
N GLN A 67 -2.92 -4.15 14.07
CA GLN A 67 -2.03 -3.01 13.96
C GLN A 67 -0.97 -3.04 15.06
N SER A 68 -1.37 -3.18 16.34
CA SER A 68 -0.40 -3.26 17.44
C SER A 68 0.57 -4.43 17.29
N THR A 69 0.10 -5.63 16.92
CA THR A 69 0.95 -6.81 16.72
C THR A 69 1.95 -6.62 15.59
N PHE A 70 1.50 -6.04 14.47
CA PHE A 70 2.38 -5.70 13.35
C PHE A 70 3.47 -4.72 13.79
N TRP A 71 3.10 -3.69 14.55
CA TRP A 71 4.04 -2.71 15.07
C TRP A 71 5.02 -3.29 16.06
N GLU A 72 4.57 -4.08 17.02
CA GLU A 72 5.45 -4.72 18.01
C GLU A 72 6.46 -5.64 17.32
N SER A 73 5.98 -6.48 16.40
CA SER A 73 6.80 -7.46 15.67
C SER A 73 7.87 -6.81 14.78
N ASN A 74 7.60 -5.60 14.27
CA ASN A 74 8.49 -4.94 13.33
C ASN A 74 9.16 -3.67 13.89
N SER A 75 8.77 -3.19 15.07
CA SER A 75 9.32 -2.00 15.74
C SER A 75 10.84 -2.04 15.84
N LYS A 76 11.42 -3.18 16.18
CA LYS A 76 12.88 -3.39 16.28
C LYS A 76 13.58 -3.38 14.91
N LYS A 77 12.89 -3.79 13.84
CA LYS A 77 13.41 -3.70 12.47
C LYS A 77 13.35 -2.25 11.98
N PHE A 78 12.28 -1.53 12.33
CA PHE A 78 12.07 -0.14 11.95
C PHE A 78 12.98 0.84 12.70
N SER A 79 13.22 0.62 14.00
CA SER A 79 14.08 1.51 14.80
C SER A 79 15.56 1.45 14.43
N LYS A 80 16.04 0.31 13.92
CA LYS A 80 17.42 0.15 13.43
C LYS A 80 17.64 0.71 12.02
N SER A 81 16.56 1.02 11.33
CA SER A 81 16.57 1.26 9.90
C SER A 81 16.72 2.74 9.53
N GLN A 82 16.25 3.66 10.37
CA GLN A 82 16.33 5.11 10.14
C GLN A 82 17.77 5.62 10.16
N LYS A 83 18.46 5.51 9.03
CA LYS A 83 19.70 6.25 8.81
C LYS A 83 19.35 7.64 8.29
N PRO A 84 19.81 8.72 8.94
CA PRO A 84 19.72 10.06 8.38
C PRO A 84 20.83 10.19 7.34
N GLU A 85 20.61 9.68 6.13
CA GLU A 85 21.57 9.82 5.02
C GLU A 85 21.23 11.00 4.08
N GLU A 86 20.10 11.69 4.29
CA GLU A 86 19.79 12.92 3.54
C GLU A 86 20.28 14.16 4.29
N ASP A 87 20.91 15.07 3.55
CA ASP A 87 21.34 16.37 4.05
C ASP A 87 20.11 17.11 4.59
N PHE A 88 20.18 17.62 5.82
CA PHE A 88 19.04 18.24 6.54
C PHE A 88 18.32 19.32 5.69
N TRP A 89 19.04 19.92 4.75
CA TRP A 89 18.53 20.93 3.83
C TRP A 89 17.76 20.39 2.62
N ASP A 90 17.97 19.14 2.20
CA ASP A 90 17.28 18.55 1.05
C ASP A 90 15.82 18.20 1.36
N ILE A 91 15.53 17.94 2.62
CA ILE A 91 14.18 17.82 3.19
C ILE A 91 13.30 19.04 2.85
N PHE A 92 13.84 20.26 3.00
CA PHE A 92 13.10 21.49 2.75
C PHE A 92 12.93 21.82 1.25
N LYS A 93 13.64 21.09 0.37
CA LYS A 93 13.59 21.28 -1.08
C LYS A 93 12.58 20.37 -1.77
N LYS A 94 11.83 19.55 -1.02
CA LYS A 94 10.77 18.70 -1.58
C LYS A 94 9.78 19.54 -2.39
N LYS A 95 9.85 19.42 -3.72
CA LYS A 95 8.87 19.99 -4.65
C LYS A 95 7.55 19.22 -4.54
N SER A 96 6.47 19.77 -5.08
CA SER A 96 5.22 19.04 -5.25
C SER A 96 5.46 17.69 -5.93
N ILE A 97 4.84 16.63 -5.40
CA ILE A 97 4.89 15.30 -6.02
C ILE A 97 4.45 15.43 -7.49
N PRO A 98 5.25 14.97 -8.46
CA PRO A 98 4.86 15.01 -9.86
C PRO A 98 3.59 14.18 -10.09
N LYS A 99 2.83 14.51 -11.14
CA LYS A 99 1.69 13.67 -11.52
C LYS A 99 2.20 12.29 -11.96
N PRO A 100 1.58 11.20 -11.51
CA PRO A 100 1.98 9.85 -11.90
C PRO A 100 1.81 9.66 -13.41
N ALA A 101 2.76 8.99 -14.05
CA ALA A 101 2.71 8.57 -15.44
C ALA A 101 2.62 7.03 -15.53
N LYS A 102 2.06 6.53 -16.63
CA LYS A 102 1.87 5.07 -16.81
C LYS A 102 3.18 4.27 -16.74
N ASP A 103 4.30 4.88 -17.14
CA ASP A 103 5.61 4.22 -17.22
C ASP A 103 6.41 4.31 -15.90
N ASP A 104 5.94 5.09 -14.92
CA ASP A 104 6.57 5.24 -13.59
C ASP A 104 5.68 4.79 -12.44
N SER A 105 4.56 4.13 -12.77
CA SER A 105 3.54 3.75 -11.81
C SER A 105 3.34 2.25 -11.75
N ILE A 106 3.24 1.74 -10.52
CA ILE A 106 2.75 0.39 -10.24
C ILE A 106 1.42 0.51 -9.52
N ILE A 107 0.42 -0.24 -9.96
CA ILE A 107 -0.87 -0.34 -9.29
C ILE A 107 -0.98 -1.74 -8.69
N VAL A 108 -1.06 -1.79 -7.37
CA VAL A 108 -1.46 -2.96 -6.58
C VAL A 108 -2.93 -2.80 -6.27
N SER A 109 -3.75 -3.76 -6.68
CA SER A 109 -5.18 -3.75 -6.48
C SER A 109 -5.61 -5.02 -5.78
N LEU A 110 -6.48 -4.86 -4.80
CA LEU A 110 -7.21 -5.95 -4.17
C LEU A 110 -8.64 -5.89 -4.71
N GLU A 111 -9.11 -6.98 -5.31
CA GLU A 111 -10.47 -7.06 -5.84
C GLU A 111 -11.22 -8.17 -5.09
N LYS A 112 -12.48 -7.89 -4.72
CA LYS A 112 -13.42 -8.86 -4.14
C LYS A 112 -14.46 -9.20 -5.21
N ILE A 113 -14.83 -10.47 -5.31
CA ILE A 113 -15.79 -10.94 -6.31
C ILE A 113 -17.25 -10.82 -5.79
N ASP A 114 -17.47 -10.92 -4.47
CA ASP A 114 -18.81 -10.99 -3.86
C ASP A 114 -18.79 -10.76 -2.32
N GLY A 115 -19.92 -10.33 -1.74
CA GLY A 115 -20.21 -10.44 -0.29
C GLY A 115 -20.22 -9.14 0.52
N GLU A 116 -20.67 -9.25 1.77
CA GLU A 116 -20.92 -8.12 2.68
C GLU A 116 -19.65 -7.56 3.35
N GLY A 117 -19.80 -6.53 4.20
CA GLY A 117 -18.74 -5.75 4.86
C GLY A 117 -17.45 -6.52 5.13
N THR A 118 -16.32 -6.01 4.62
CA THR A 118 -15.04 -6.73 4.63
C THR A 118 -13.93 -5.84 5.16
N PHE A 119 -13.13 -6.39 6.06
CA PHE A 119 -11.91 -5.78 6.52
C PHE A 119 -10.72 -6.31 5.70
N TYR A 120 -9.90 -5.38 5.24
CA TYR A 120 -8.70 -5.66 4.46
C TYR A 120 -7.48 -5.10 5.19
N ALA A 121 -6.43 -5.91 5.32
CA ALA A 121 -5.12 -5.48 5.77
C ALA A 121 -4.04 -5.97 4.80
N ILE A 122 -3.19 -5.02 4.36
CA ILE A 122 -2.04 -5.27 3.50
C ILE A 122 -0.80 -4.75 4.21
N ALA A 123 0.16 -5.64 4.43
CA ALA A 123 1.46 -5.31 4.97
C ALA A 123 2.56 -5.75 4.00
N VAL A 124 3.32 -4.80 3.46
CA VAL A 124 4.35 -5.08 2.44
C VAL A 124 5.60 -4.24 2.67
N PRO A 125 6.80 -4.84 2.78
CA PRO A 125 8.05 -4.12 2.66
C PRO A 125 8.32 -3.78 1.18
N LEU A 126 8.78 -2.56 0.90
CA LEU A 126 8.95 -2.02 -0.45
C LEU A 126 10.33 -1.38 -0.62
N LEU A 127 10.94 -1.57 -1.78
CA LEU A 127 11.95 -0.68 -2.33
C LEU A 127 11.25 0.22 -3.36
N VAL A 128 11.08 1.51 -3.06
CA VAL A 128 10.47 2.48 -3.97
C VAL A 128 11.57 3.32 -4.62
N PRO A 129 11.91 3.10 -5.90
CA PRO A 129 12.90 3.92 -6.58
C PRO A 129 12.45 5.38 -6.69
N ARG A 130 13.44 6.28 -6.79
CA ARG A 130 13.18 7.70 -7.04
C ARG A 130 12.26 7.92 -8.25
N GLY A 131 11.24 8.75 -8.07
CA GLY A 131 10.31 9.14 -9.13
C GLY A 131 9.16 8.16 -9.35
N ILE A 132 9.10 7.07 -8.59
CA ILE A 132 8.10 6.00 -8.79
C ILE A 132 6.91 6.23 -7.87
N SER A 133 5.71 6.00 -8.42
CA SER A 133 4.46 5.98 -7.67
C SER A 133 3.96 4.54 -7.53
N VAL A 134 3.73 4.10 -6.29
CA VAL A 134 3.09 2.82 -6.01
C VAL A 134 1.70 3.10 -5.46
N PHE A 135 0.68 2.61 -6.15
CA PHE A 135 -0.72 2.75 -5.76
C PHE A 135 -1.23 1.47 -5.12
N PHE A 136 -1.86 1.58 -3.95
CA PHE A 136 -2.61 0.50 -3.32
C PHE A 136 -4.10 0.83 -3.43
N HIS A 137 -4.78 0.15 -4.33
CA HIS A 137 -6.19 0.30 -4.61
C HIS A 137 -6.98 -0.73 -3.80
N PHE A 138 -7.92 -0.23 -3.01
CA PHE A 138 -8.84 -1.05 -2.23
C PHE A 138 -10.19 -1.15 -2.93
N PRO A 139 -10.97 -2.22 -2.69
CA PRO A 139 -12.37 -2.29 -3.09
C PRO A 139 -13.17 -1.09 -2.55
N VAL A 140 -14.43 -0.96 -2.98
CA VAL A 140 -15.32 0.08 -2.46
C VAL A 140 -15.44 -0.06 -0.93
N VAL A 141 -15.02 0.96 -0.19
CA VAL A 141 -14.96 0.97 1.27
C VAL A 141 -15.40 2.31 1.84
N GLN A 142 -15.74 2.34 3.12
CA GLN A 142 -16.12 3.58 3.82
C GLN A 142 -14.99 4.16 4.65
N TRP A 143 -14.00 3.34 4.98
CA TRP A 143 -12.84 3.77 5.74
C TRP A 143 -11.56 3.22 5.12
N THR A 144 -10.54 4.05 5.07
CA THR A 144 -9.20 3.66 4.60
C THR A 144 -8.16 4.38 5.43
N SER A 145 -7.11 3.67 5.79
CA SER A 145 -5.95 4.22 6.49
C SER A 145 -4.69 3.63 5.91
N GLY A 146 -3.66 4.44 5.83
CA GLY A 146 -2.34 4.05 5.36
C GLY A 146 -1.28 4.59 6.29
N ILE A 147 -0.25 3.78 6.52
CA ILE A 147 0.97 4.21 7.19
C ILE A 147 2.14 3.73 6.35
N VAL A 148 3.08 4.64 6.07
CA VAL A 148 4.36 4.29 5.46
C VAL A 148 5.46 4.58 6.47
N ILE A 149 6.36 3.63 6.62
CA ILE A 149 7.46 3.68 7.58
C ILE A 149 8.74 3.62 6.77
N PRO A 150 9.46 4.73 6.60
CA PRO A 150 10.75 4.68 5.95
C PRO A 150 11.75 3.93 6.82
N THR A 151 12.42 2.96 6.20
CA THR A 151 13.72 2.48 6.63
C THR A 151 14.76 3.50 6.19
N SER A 152 14.83 3.82 4.90
CA SER A 152 15.73 4.84 4.36
C SER A 152 15.00 5.74 3.38
N GLY A 153 15.52 6.95 3.17
CA GLY A 153 14.87 7.95 2.30
C GLY A 153 13.59 8.51 2.90
N ASP A 154 12.80 9.18 2.07
CA ASP A 154 11.72 10.05 2.54
C ASP A 154 10.46 9.92 1.65
N PRO A 155 9.65 8.85 1.85
CA PRO A 155 8.48 8.56 1.05
C PRO A 155 7.31 9.45 1.45
N ASP A 156 6.60 10.00 0.48
CA ASP A 156 5.34 10.68 0.74
C ASP A 156 4.17 9.69 0.66
N LEU A 157 3.13 9.94 1.47
CA LEU A 157 1.90 9.16 1.47
C LEU A 157 0.69 10.04 1.18
N GLU A 158 0.00 9.75 0.10
CA GLU A 158 -1.24 10.41 -0.30
C GLU A 158 -2.40 9.41 -0.30
N LEU A 159 -3.58 9.86 0.11
CA LEU A 159 -4.82 9.09 0.08
C LEU A 159 -5.85 9.83 -0.77
N TYR A 160 -6.41 9.10 -1.72
CA TYR A 160 -7.40 9.61 -2.64
C TYR A 160 -8.74 8.90 -2.47
N SER A 161 -9.83 9.62 -2.74
CA SER A 161 -11.21 9.12 -2.83
C SER A 161 -11.82 9.65 -4.12
N PHE A 162 -12.37 8.78 -4.98
CA PHE A 162 -12.86 9.15 -6.33
C PHE A 162 -11.87 9.99 -7.15
N SER A 163 -10.56 9.74 -7.00
CA SER A 163 -9.45 10.49 -7.64
C SER A 163 -9.18 11.89 -7.07
N SER A 164 -9.91 12.32 -6.04
CA SER A 164 -9.61 13.54 -5.31
C SER A 164 -8.70 13.24 -4.13
N LEU A 165 -7.66 14.05 -3.93
CA LEU A 165 -6.79 13.96 -2.77
C LEU A 165 -7.59 14.33 -1.52
N VAL A 166 -7.72 13.41 -0.57
CA VAL A 166 -8.48 13.62 0.68
C VAL A 166 -7.60 13.70 1.92
N SER A 167 -6.39 13.15 1.87
CA SER A 167 -5.41 13.24 2.95
C SER A 167 -3.99 13.06 2.39
N SER A 168 -3.01 13.75 2.96
CA SER A 168 -1.61 13.62 2.59
C SER A 168 -0.72 13.79 3.80
N SER A 169 0.37 13.04 3.85
CA SER A 169 1.43 13.13 4.84
C SER A 169 2.77 13.16 4.11
N ARG A 170 3.64 14.10 4.50
CA ARG A 170 4.93 14.40 3.85
C ARG A 170 6.00 14.67 4.89
N LYS A 171 6.07 13.83 5.92
CA LYS A 171 6.98 14.04 7.05
C LYS A 171 8.36 13.60 6.62
N SER A 172 9.27 14.57 6.63
CA SER A 172 10.64 14.40 6.20
C SER A 172 11.48 13.38 6.97
N SER A 173 11.06 13.08 8.20
CA SER A 173 11.70 12.11 9.06
C SER A 173 10.66 11.48 9.98
N GLY A 174 10.18 10.29 9.61
CA GLY A 174 9.27 9.51 10.46
C GLY A 174 8.21 8.75 9.68
N SER A 175 7.28 8.14 10.42
CA SER A 175 6.15 7.46 9.79
C SER A 175 5.14 8.49 9.26
N ASP A 176 4.81 8.38 7.99
CA ASP A 176 3.74 9.13 7.36
C ASP A 176 2.43 8.39 7.49
N ARG A 177 1.36 9.11 7.84
CA ARG A 177 0.06 8.51 8.15
C ARG A 177 -1.06 9.32 7.51
N VAL A 178 -2.00 8.60 6.91
CA VAL A 178 -3.21 9.17 6.31
C VAL A 178 -4.40 8.31 6.70
N SER A 179 -5.55 8.95 6.84
CA SER A 179 -6.81 8.25 7.07
C SER A 179 -7.96 9.05 6.49
N HIS A 180 -8.95 8.34 5.96
CA HIS A 180 -10.18 8.92 5.48
C HIS A 180 -11.35 8.04 5.86
N SER A 181 -12.44 8.68 6.25
CA SER A 181 -13.75 8.05 6.44
C SER A 181 -14.77 8.80 5.58
N SER A 182 -15.64 8.06 4.92
CA SER A 182 -16.78 8.57 4.18
C SER A 182 -18.05 7.90 4.68
N PHE A 183 -19.15 8.64 4.67
CA PHE A 183 -20.47 8.06 4.94
C PHE A 183 -20.88 7.08 3.83
N TRP A 184 -20.67 7.49 2.58
CA TRP A 184 -20.93 6.66 1.40
C TRP A 184 -19.70 5.81 1.06
N PRO A 185 -19.89 4.56 0.62
CA PRO A 185 -18.75 3.77 0.17
C PRO A 185 -18.09 4.39 -1.07
N THR A 186 -16.75 4.45 -1.07
CA THR A 186 -15.96 5.06 -2.14
C THR A 186 -14.79 4.17 -2.55
N ASN A 187 -14.33 4.34 -3.78
CA ASN A 187 -13.05 3.77 -4.20
C ASN A 187 -11.92 4.64 -3.65
N THR A 188 -11.05 4.03 -2.85
CA THR A 188 -9.90 4.70 -2.27
C THR A 188 -8.61 4.10 -2.80
N HIS A 189 -7.59 4.94 -2.93
CA HIS A 189 -6.25 4.47 -3.21
C HIS A 189 -5.21 5.25 -2.42
N LEU A 190 -4.26 4.51 -1.85
CA LEU A 190 -3.06 5.07 -1.26
C LEU A 190 -1.98 5.17 -2.32
N ARG A 191 -1.27 6.29 -2.36
CA ARG A 191 -0.10 6.49 -3.19
C ARG A 191 1.12 6.65 -2.29
N VAL A 192 2.09 5.78 -2.46
CA VAL A 192 3.44 5.94 -1.93
C VAL A 192 4.32 6.48 -3.04
N TYR A 193 5.02 7.58 -2.78
CA TYR A 193 5.93 8.18 -3.75
C TYR A 193 7.35 8.31 -3.19
N GLY A 194 8.33 7.78 -3.92
CA GLY A 194 9.75 7.91 -3.56
C GLY A 194 10.37 9.18 -4.14
N PHE A 195 10.63 10.21 -3.33
CA PHE A 195 11.42 11.38 -3.76
C PHE A 195 12.90 11.03 -3.98
N SER A 196 13.41 10.19 -3.10
CA SER A 196 14.67 9.47 -3.22
C SER A 196 14.39 7.98 -3.42
N THR A 197 15.43 7.19 -3.67
CA THR A 197 15.27 5.74 -3.58
C THR A 197 15.06 5.39 -2.11
N THR A 198 13.89 4.89 -1.78
CA THR A 198 13.44 4.68 -0.41
C THR A 198 13.21 3.20 -0.17
N VAL A 199 13.70 2.69 0.97
CA VAL A 199 13.24 1.40 1.50
C VAL A 199 12.22 1.72 2.57
N CYS A 200 11.02 1.17 2.49
CA CYS A 200 9.96 1.42 3.45
C CYS A 200 9.10 0.18 3.70
N SER A 201 8.25 0.24 4.72
CA SER A 201 7.15 -0.70 4.89
C SER A 201 5.84 0.05 4.83
N ILE A 202 4.90 -0.48 4.04
CA ILE A 202 3.54 0.01 4.04
C ILE A 202 2.68 -0.92 4.89
N TYR A 203 1.85 -0.31 5.72
CA TYR A 203 0.72 -0.96 6.35
C TYR A 203 -0.54 -0.19 5.96
N ALA A 204 -1.42 -0.85 5.23
CA ALA A 204 -2.61 -0.23 4.67
C ALA A 204 -3.83 -1.09 4.94
N GLN A 205 -4.96 -0.43 5.14
CA GLN A 205 -6.17 -1.10 5.55
C GLN A 205 -7.41 -0.35 5.11
N ALA A 206 -8.46 -1.12 4.94
CA ALA A 206 -9.72 -0.64 4.42
C ALA A 206 -10.88 -1.45 5.01
N MET A 207 -12.03 -0.80 5.20
CA MET A 207 -13.21 -1.45 5.77
C MET A 207 -14.49 -0.95 5.09
N SER A 208 -15.34 -1.89 4.70
CA SER A 208 -16.74 -1.62 4.33
C SER A 208 -17.65 -1.98 5.51
N PHE A 209 -18.58 -1.10 5.89
CA PHE A 209 -19.58 -1.37 6.92
C PHE A 209 -20.93 -1.81 6.33
N PHE A 210 -21.12 -1.71 5.01
CA PHE A 210 -22.37 -2.07 4.36
C PHE A 210 -22.23 -3.35 3.52
N PRO A 211 -23.29 -4.18 3.49
CA PRO A 211 -23.44 -5.20 2.47
C PRO A 211 -23.69 -4.54 1.12
N PHE A 212 -22.93 -4.93 0.09
CA PHE A 212 -23.17 -4.52 -1.29
C PHE A 212 -24.00 -5.57 -2.02
#